data_AF-A0A850HZY5-F1
#
_entry.id   AF-A0A850HZY5-F1
#
_cell.length_a   1.000
_cell.length_b   1.000
_cell.length_c   1.000
_cell.angle_alpha   90.00
_cell.angle_beta   90.00
_cell.angle_gamma   90.00
#
_symmetry.space_group_name_H-M   'P 1'
#
loop_
_entity.id
_entity.type
_entity.pdbx_description
1 polymer ?
#
loop_
_entity_poly.entity_id
_entity_poly.type
_entity_poly.pdbx_seq_one_letter_code
_entity_poly.pdbx_strand_id
1 'polypeptide(L)'
;MFEAAVHSFFEPPVPGSDLHFAIEWLSMDAGYNEVRLVTAMTALENLLEANLDETDAFIVPKREFKKTQKVLKNVIRACVAGSPIADEVTKELNPNLEQLNRRSFLHKLKRLAVHWNVPLDGISDDMLRAAKSARDHIVHRGKYYEGAEDEPLELWEHVAVIREVAARFLMVAIGYKGRYQTYIGTPRDAMFPPTARS
;
A
#
# COMPACT_ATOMS: atom_id res chain seq x y z
N MET A 1 22.65 -9.25 4.31
CA MET A 1 21.33 -9.40 3.65
C MET A 1 21.16 -10.79 3.06
N PHE A 2 22.09 -11.27 2.22
CA PHE A 2 22.04 -12.62 1.66
C PHE A 2 21.89 -13.74 2.71
N GLU A 3 22.72 -13.73 3.76
CA GLU A 3 22.63 -14.71 4.85
C GLU A 3 21.26 -14.71 5.55
N ALA A 4 20.71 -13.52 5.83
CA ALA A 4 19.37 -13.37 6.40
C ALA A 4 18.28 -13.93 5.47
N ALA A 5 18.39 -13.68 4.17
CA ALA A 5 17.46 -14.21 3.17
C ALA A 5 17.53 -15.76 3.11
N VAL A 6 18.73 -16.35 3.10
CA VAL A 6 18.92 -17.81 3.13
C VAL A 6 18.33 -18.39 4.41
N HIS A 7 18.61 -17.80 5.57
CA HIS A 7 18.04 -18.26 6.84
C HIS A 7 16.51 -18.19 6.82
N SER A 8 15.94 -17.08 6.36
CA SER A 8 14.48 -16.88 6.32
C SER A 8 13.74 -17.85 5.40
N PHE A 9 14.44 -18.42 4.41
CA PHE A 9 13.86 -19.46 3.56
C PHE A 9 13.55 -20.74 4.35
N PHE A 10 14.39 -21.07 5.33
CA PHE A 10 14.20 -22.23 6.19
C PHE A 10 13.39 -21.90 7.45
N GLU A 11 13.66 -20.76 8.07
CA GLU A 11 13.08 -20.33 9.34
C GLU A 11 12.70 -18.84 9.26
N PRO A 12 11.51 -18.51 8.73
CA PRO A 12 11.08 -17.12 8.57
C PRO A 12 10.73 -16.51 9.93
N PRO A 13 11.23 -15.30 10.25
CA PRO A 13 10.96 -14.63 11.53
C PRO A 13 9.52 -14.10 11.64
N VAL A 14 8.85 -13.85 10.52
CA VAL A 14 7.41 -13.56 10.46
C VAL A 14 6.77 -14.42 9.37
N PRO A 15 5.52 -14.88 9.56
CA PRO A 15 4.80 -15.62 8.54
C PRO A 15 4.44 -14.65 7.40
N GLY A 16 5.23 -14.68 6.31
CA GLY A 16 5.01 -13.88 5.11
C GLY A 16 4.60 -14.75 3.93
N SER A 17 3.52 -14.38 3.27
CA SER A 17 3.05 -14.96 2.00
C SER A 17 3.43 -14.06 0.83
N ASP A 18 3.72 -14.67 -0.32
CA ASP A 18 3.86 -13.98 -1.61
C ASP A 18 4.91 -12.85 -1.66
N LEU A 19 5.93 -12.90 -0.79
CA LEU A 19 7.02 -11.91 -0.76
C LEU A 19 7.80 -11.82 -2.08
N HIS A 20 7.87 -12.93 -2.83
CA HIS A 20 8.55 -13.01 -4.11
C HIS A 20 7.95 -12.05 -5.15
N PHE A 21 6.62 -11.88 -5.17
CA PHE A 21 5.97 -10.92 -6.06
C PHE A 21 6.40 -9.49 -5.74
N ALA A 22 6.48 -9.12 -4.46
CA ALA A 22 6.93 -7.78 -4.07
C ALA A 22 8.39 -7.55 -4.50
N ILE A 23 9.27 -8.54 -4.30
CA ILE A 23 10.67 -8.47 -4.71
C ILE A 23 10.79 -8.32 -6.23
N GLU A 24 10.10 -9.17 -6.99
CA GLU A 24 10.12 -9.15 -8.46
C GLU A 24 9.71 -7.77 -8.98
N TRP A 25 8.56 -7.26 -8.56
CA TRP A 25 8.06 -5.96 -8.99
C TRP A 25 8.99 -4.81 -8.59
N LEU A 26 9.57 -4.83 -7.39
CA LEU A 26 10.52 -3.79 -6.97
C LEU A 26 11.86 -3.85 -7.72
N SER A 27 12.21 -5.00 -8.28
CA SER A 27 13.43 -5.22 -9.07
C SER A 27 13.23 -5.01 -10.58
N MET A 28 11.99 -4.87 -11.05
CA MET A 28 11.72 -4.58 -12.46
C MET A 28 12.35 -3.24 -12.86
N ASP A 29 13.07 -3.25 -13.99
CA ASP A 29 13.58 -2.02 -14.57
C ASP A 29 12.42 -1.18 -15.13
N ALA A 30 12.49 0.12 -14.91
CA ALA A 30 11.48 1.07 -15.35
C ALA A 30 12.17 2.38 -15.75
N GLY A 31 11.95 2.78 -17.01
CA GLY A 31 12.59 3.96 -17.60
C GLY A 31 12.05 5.31 -17.08
N TYR A 32 10.85 5.33 -16.49
CA TYR A 32 10.18 6.55 -16.04
C TYR A 32 9.81 6.48 -14.56
N ASN A 33 9.90 7.61 -13.85
CA ASN A 33 9.61 7.68 -12.40
C ASN A 33 8.14 7.41 -12.10
N GLU A 34 7.23 7.76 -13.00
CA GLU A 34 5.81 7.43 -12.92
C GLU A 34 5.59 5.93 -12.87
N VAL A 35 6.25 5.21 -13.79
CA VAL A 35 6.20 3.75 -13.83
C VAL A 35 6.84 3.17 -12.57
N ARG A 36 7.99 3.70 -12.13
CA ARG A 36 8.63 3.27 -10.87
C ARG A 36 7.71 3.43 -9.67
N LEU A 37 6.97 4.54 -9.56
CA LEU A 37 6.04 4.78 -8.46
C LEU A 37 4.86 3.83 -8.52
N VAL A 38 4.25 3.68 -9.70
CA VAL A 38 3.10 2.76 -9.89
C VAL A 38 3.51 1.32 -9.57
N THR A 39 4.66 0.87 -10.07
CA THR A 39 5.21 -0.46 -9.81
C THR A 39 5.50 -0.66 -8.32
N ALA A 40 6.16 0.30 -7.65
CA ALA A 40 6.46 0.19 -6.23
C ALA A 40 5.19 0.20 -5.35
N MET A 41 4.21 1.05 -5.68
CA MET A 41 2.91 1.07 -4.99
C MET A 41 2.15 -0.22 -5.18
N THR A 42 2.15 -0.78 -6.39
CA THR A 42 1.47 -2.06 -6.70
C THR A 42 2.13 -3.21 -5.95
N ALA A 43 3.46 -3.25 -5.90
CA ALA A 43 4.21 -4.24 -5.12
C ALA A 43 3.85 -4.17 -3.63
N LEU A 44 3.79 -2.96 -3.07
CA LEU A 44 3.43 -2.75 -1.68
C LEU A 44 1.96 -3.10 -1.41
N GLU A 45 1.03 -2.70 -2.29
CA GLU A 45 -0.39 -3.07 -2.20
C GLU A 45 -0.56 -4.60 -2.16
N ASN A 46 0.09 -5.32 -3.08
CA ASN A 46 0.04 -6.79 -3.10
C ASN A 46 0.65 -7.41 -1.84
N LEU A 47 1.80 -6.90 -1.38
CA LEU A 47 2.41 -7.33 -0.11
C LEU A 47 1.42 -7.18 1.04
N LEU A 48 0.73 -6.04 1.13
CA LEU A 48 -0.25 -5.80 2.18
C LEU A 48 -1.44 -6.77 2.07
N GLU A 49 -2.06 -6.88 0.89
CA GLU A 49 -3.24 -7.75 0.72
C GLU A 49 -2.94 -9.23 0.97
N ALA A 50 -1.74 -9.71 0.62
CA ALA A 50 -1.34 -11.10 0.83
C ALA A 50 -1.07 -11.45 2.31
N ASN A 51 -0.79 -10.44 3.14
CA ASN A 51 -0.30 -10.63 4.51
C ASN A 51 -1.22 -10.06 5.60
N LEU A 52 -2.33 -9.43 5.23
CA LEU A 52 -3.34 -8.93 6.16
C LEU A 52 -4.44 -9.97 6.39
N ASP A 53 -4.83 -10.14 7.65
CA ASP A 53 -6.01 -10.91 7.99
C ASP A 53 -7.33 -10.14 7.71
N GLU A 54 -8.48 -10.80 7.90
CA GLU A 54 -9.77 -10.13 7.68
C GLU A 54 -10.01 -8.95 8.64
N THR A 55 -9.44 -8.96 9.84
CA THR A 55 -9.64 -7.91 10.85
C THR A 55 -8.83 -6.65 10.54
N ASP A 56 -7.73 -6.81 9.82
CA ASP A 56 -6.87 -5.72 9.37
C ASP A 56 -7.21 -5.25 7.96
N ALA A 57 -7.76 -6.11 7.10
CA ALA A 57 -8.15 -5.75 5.73
C ALA A 57 -9.49 -4.99 5.65
N PHE A 58 -10.41 -5.21 6.59
CA PHE A 58 -11.77 -4.67 6.57
C PHE A 58 -12.09 -3.80 7.80
N ILE A 59 -13.04 -2.86 7.63
CA ILE A 59 -13.48 -1.96 8.70
C ILE A 59 -14.23 -2.76 9.77
N VAL A 60 -15.15 -3.62 9.34
CA VAL A 60 -15.84 -4.62 10.17
C VAL A 60 -15.76 -6.01 9.52
N PRO A 61 -15.95 -7.11 10.26
CA PRO A 61 -15.97 -8.45 9.68
C PRO A 61 -16.96 -8.56 8.51
N LYS A 62 -16.57 -9.23 7.41
CA LYS A 62 -17.41 -9.36 6.20
C LYS A 62 -18.82 -9.86 6.51
N ARG A 63 -18.93 -10.82 7.43
CA ARG A 63 -20.21 -11.40 7.86
C ARG A 63 -21.15 -10.35 8.44
N GLU A 64 -20.62 -9.42 9.22
CA GLU A 64 -21.40 -8.32 9.80
C GLU A 64 -21.76 -7.30 8.74
N PHE A 65 -20.81 -6.93 7.88
CA PHE A 65 -21.04 -5.98 6.79
C PHE A 65 -22.11 -6.45 5.78
N LYS A 66 -22.25 -7.76 5.54
CA LYS A 66 -23.31 -8.31 4.68
C LYS A 66 -24.72 -7.87 5.10
N LYS A 67 -24.97 -7.67 6.40
CA LYS A 67 -26.25 -7.17 6.90
C LYS A 67 -26.46 -5.72 6.47
N THR A 68 -25.47 -4.86 6.69
CA THR A 68 -25.46 -3.45 6.26
C THR A 68 -25.62 -3.35 4.74
N GLN A 69 -24.87 -4.15 3.99
CA GLN A 69 -24.95 -4.20 2.53
C GLN A 69 -26.37 -4.54 2.05
N LYS A 70 -27.04 -5.51 2.67
CA LYS A 70 -28.43 -5.86 2.32
C LYS A 70 -29.38 -4.69 2.54
N VAL A 71 -29.23 -3.96 3.65
CA VAL A 71 -30.04 -2.76 3.93
C VAL A 71 -29.78 -1.68 2.87
N LEU A 72 -28.52 -1.38 2.56
CA LEU A 72 -28.15 -0.39 1.55
C LEU A 72 -28.69 -0.74 0.16
N LYS A 73 -28.61 -2.02 -0.25
CA LYS A 73 -29.18 -2.49 -1.52
C LYS A 73 -30.68 -2.23 -1.62
N ASN A 74 -31.41 -2.49 -0.53
CA ASN A 74 -32.86 -2.24 -0.48
C ASN A 74 -33.17 -0.74 -0.54
N VAL A 75 -32.42 0.10 0.17
CA VAL A 75 -32.58 1.56 0.15
C VAL A 75 -32.32 2.11 -1.26
N ILE A 76 -31.23 1.71 -1.90
CA ILE A 76 -30.90 2.13 -3.28
C ILE A 76 -32.04 1.76 -4.22
N ARG A 77 -32.52 0.51 -4.17
CA ARG A 77 -33.64 0.05 -5.01
C ARG A 77 -34.90 0.90 -4.80
N ALA A 78 -35.22 1.22 -3.55
CA ALA A 78 -36.37 2.07 -3.24
C ALA A 78 -36.22 3.49 -3.81
N CYS A 79 -35.01 4.08 -3.70
CA CYS A 79 -34.72 5.41 -4.24
C CYS A 79 -34.82 5.48 -5.77
N VAL A 80 -34.50 4.39 -6.47
CA VAL A 80 -34.49 4.37 -7.95
C VAL A 80 -35.72 3.70 -8.57
N ALA A 81 -36.69 3.22 -7.78
CA ALA A 81 -37.81 2.39 -8.26
C ALA A 81 -38.68 3.06 -9.35
N GLY A 82 -38.75 4.39 -9.38
CA GLY A 82 -39.48 5.16 -10.41
C GLY A 82 -38.61 5.61 -11.59
N SER A 83 -37.32 5.27 -11.59
CA SER A 83 -36.38 5.69 -12.62
C SER A 83 -36.35 4.70 -13.78
N PRO A 84 -36.30 5.16 -15.04
CA PRO A 84 -36.15 4.27 -16.19
C PRO A 84 -34.81 3.51 -16.20
N ILE A 85 -33.83 3.95 -15.40
CA ILE A 85 -32.50 3.33 -15.27
C ILE A 85 -32.33 2.54 -13.95
N ALA A 86 -33.42 2.21 -13.25
CA ALA A 86 -33.37 1.55 -11.93
C ALA A 86 -32.49 0.28 -11.89
N ASP A 87 -32.64 -0.57 -12.90
CA ASP A 87 -31.92 -1.84 -12.99
C ASP A 87 -30.44 -1.65 -13.29
N GLU A 88 -30.10 -0.69 -14.16
CA GLU A 88 -28.73 -0.32 -14.49
C GLU A 88 -28.00 0.24 -13.26
N VAL A 89 -28.60 1.22 -12.58
CA VAL A 89 -28.04 1.82 -11.36
C VAL A 89 -27.83 0.76 -10.28
N THR A 90 -28.80 -0.14 -10.08
CA THR A 90 -28.66 -1.21 -9.10
C THR A 90 -27.51 -2.15 -9.46
N LYS A 91 -27.36 -2.48 -10.74
CA LYS A 91 -26.28 -3.36 -11.23
C LYS A 91 -24.90 -2.72 -11.04
N GLU A 92 -24.76 -1.44 -11.33
CA GLU A 92 -23.49 -0.71 -11.21
C GLU A 92 -23.09 -0.40 -9.75
N LEU A 93 -24.05 -0.03 -8.90
CA LEU A 93 -23.74 0.33 -7.51
C LEU A 93 -23.47 -0.87 -6.61
N ASN A 94 -24.05 -2.04 -6.92
CA ASN A 94 -23.92 -3.24 -6.09
C ASN A 94 -22.46 -3.67 -5.83
N PRO A 95 -21.58 -3.75 -6.84
CA PRO A 95 -20.14 -4.02 -6.63
C PRO A 95 -19.45 -2.95 -5.78
N ASN A 96 -19.80 -1.67 -5.96
CA ASN A 96 -19.19 -0.57 -5.21
C ASN A 96 -19.49 -0.67 -3.71
N LEU A 97 -20.68 -1.18 -3.34
CA LEU A 97 -21.01 -1.43 -1.93
C LEU A 97 -20.08 -2.44 -1.27
N GLU A 98 -19.53 -3.41 -2.00
CA GLU A 98 -18.58 -4.38 -1.45
C GLU A 98 -17.24 -3.75 -1.10
N GLN A 99 -16.85 -2.71 -1.86
CA GLN A 99 -15.62 -1.98 -1.62
C GLN A 99 -15.70 -1.05 -0.40
N LEU A 100 -16.90 -0.61 0.00
CA LEU A 100 -17.10 0.30 1.13
C LEU A 100 -16.56 -0.23 2.47
N ASN A 101 -16.48 -1.55 2.63
CA ASN A 101 -15.96 -2.15 3.87
C ASN A 101 -14.44 -2.34 3.87
N ARG A 102 -13.77 -2.10 2.74
CA ARG A 102 -12.31 -2.24 2.67
C ARG A 102 -11.64 -1.08 3.39
N ARG A 103 -10.61 -1.36 4.18
CA ARG A 103 -9.76 -0.29 4.73
C ARG A 103 -8.95 0.37 3.63
N SER A 104 -8.63 1.65 3.82
CA SER A 104 -7.74 2.36 2.90
C SER A 104 -6.31 1.79 2.97
N PHE A 105 -5.57 1.96 1.87
CA PHE A 105 -4.16 1.55 1.76
C PHE A 105 -3.32 1.97 2.98
N LEU A 106 -3.39 3.25 3.40
CA LEU A 106 -2.61 3.76 4.53
C LEU A 106 -2.98 3.08 5.86
N HIS A 107 -4.25 2.76 6.08
CA HIS A 107 -4.65 2.03 7.28
C HIS A 107 -4.12 0.60 7.26
N LYS A 108 -4.22 -0.08 6.11
CA LYS A 108 -3.68 -1.42 5.90
C LYS A 108 -2.17 -1.47 6.15
N LEU A 109 -1.44 -0.53 5.57
CA LEU A 109 0.00 -0.36 5.76
C LEU A 109 0.36 -0.25 7.24
N LYS A 110 -0.31 0.66 7.97
CA LYS A 110 -0.05 0.87 9.40
C LYS A 110 -0.38 -0.35 10.25
N ARG A 111 -1.49 -1.03 9.96
CA ARG A 111 -1.90 -2.24 10.68
C ARG A 111 -0.87 -3.34 10.51
N LEU A 112 -0.45 -3.61 9.27
CA LEU A 112 0.59 -4.61 9.02
C LEU A 112 1.94 -4.20 9.62
N ALA A 113 2.31 -2.92 9.53
CA ALA A 113 3.56 -2.42 10.11
C ALA A 113 3.59 -2.64 11.63
N VAL A 114 2.48 -2.39 12.33
CA VAL A 114 2.36 -2.71 13.76
C VAL A 114 2.44 -4.21 14.00
N HIS A 115 1.71 -5.01 13.23
CA HIS A 115 1.68 -6.47 13.40
C HIS A 115 3.07 -7.11 13.20
N TRP A 116 3.83 -6.64 12.21
CA TRP A 116 5.17 -7.12 11.89
C TRP A 116 6.29 -6.36 12.62
N ASN A 117 5.97 -5.37 13.45
CA ASN A 117 6.95 -4.48 14.09
C ASN A 117 7.92 -3.81 13.08
N VAL A 118 7.40 -3.38 11.93
CA VAL A 118 8.17 -2.68 10.90
C VAL A 118 8.42 -1.25 11.35
N PRO A 119 9.69 -0.81 11.49
CA PRO A 119 10.00 0.55 11.90
C PRO A 119 9.73 1.52 10.75
N LEU A 120 8.82 2.47 10.95
CA LEU A 120 8.51 3.52 9.96
C LEU A 120 9.15 4.87 10.34
N ASP A 121 10.12 4.88 11.25
CA ASP A 121 10.84 6.09 11.67
C ASP A 121 11.42 6.85 10.48
N GLY A 122 11.19 8.16 10.47
CA GLY A 122 11.60 9.04 9.38
C GLY A 122 10.69 9.01 8.15
N ILE A 123 9.58 8.26 8.16
CA ILE A 123 8.55 8.28 7.12
C ILE A 123 7.24 8.78 7.75
N SER A 124 6.86 10.03 7.46
CA SER A 124 5.64 10.61 8.03
C SER A 124 4.38 10.15 7.28
N ASP A 125 3.23 10.30 7.95
CA ASP A 125 1.92 10.12 7.32
C ASP A 125 1.74 10.98 6.07
N ASP A 126 2.26 12.22 6.10
CA ASP A 126 2.13 13.16 4.99
C ASP A 126 2.94 12.72 3.78
N MET A 127 4.14 12.15 3.99
CA MET A 127 4.94 11.57 2.91
C MET A 127 4.20 10.40 2.23
N LEU A 128 3.55 9.54 3.01
CA LEU A 128 2.77 8.42 2.49
C LEU A 128 1.50 8.89 1.76
N ARG A 129 0.81 9.91 2.29
CA ARG A 129 -0.36 10.52 1.66
C ARG A 129 0.02 11.18 0.33
N ALA A 130 1.12 11.92 0.31
CA ALA A 130 1.63 12.58 -0.89
C ALA A 130 2.01 11.55 -1.97
N ALA A 131 2.73 10.49 -1.61
CA ALA A 131 3.08 9.42 -2.56
C ALA A 131 1.84 8.69 -3.12
N LYS A 132 0.82 8.43 -2.28
CA LYS A 132 -0.45 7.88 -2.74
C LYS A 132 -1.18 8.83 -3.70
N SER A 133 -1.25 10.12 -3.35
CA SER A 133 -1.87 11.16 -4.19
C SER A 133 -1.18 11.26 -5.55
N ALA A 134 0.15 11.24 -5.56
CA ALA A 134 0.96 11.23 -6.78
C ALA A 134 0.63 10.04 -7.68
N ARG A 135 0.55 8.84 -7.11
CA ARG A 135 0.13 7.63 -7.83
C ARG A 135 -1.28 7.78 -8.40
N ASP A 136 -2.23 8.27 -7.62
CA ASP A 136 -3.61 8.45 -8.07
C ASP A 136 -3.69 9.46 -9.23
N HIS A 137 -2.95 10.57 -9.18
CA HIS A 137 -2.85 11.51 -10.30
C HIS A 137 -2.28 10.86 -11.56
N ILE A 138 -1.18 10.09 -11.45
CA ILE A 138 -0.59 9.38 -12.59
C ILE A 138 -1.58 8.39 -13.19
N VAL A 139 -2.24 7.57 -12.35
CA VAL A 139 -3.17 6.54 -12.81
C VAL A 139 -4.41 7.14 -13.47
N HIS A 140 -4.94 8.24 -12.94
CA HIS A 140 -6.18 8.84 -13.45
C HIS A 140 -5.99 9.87 -14.56
N ARG A 141 -4.85 10.58 -14.60
CA ARG A 141 -4.59 11.67 -15.55
C ARG A 141 -3.47 11.36 -16.54
N GLY A 142 -2.71 10.28 -16.33
CA GLY A 142 -1.57 9.91 -17.16
C GLY A 142 -0.35 10.82 -17.04
N LYS A 143 -0.40 11.85 -16.18
CA LYS A 143 0.69 12.81 -15.95
C LYS A 143 0.70 13.25 -14.49
N TYR A 144 1.90 13.45 -13.95
CA TYR A 144 2.10 13.96 -12.59
C TYR A 144 2.20 15.49 -12.55
N TYR A 145 2.89 16.10 -13.51
CA TYR A 145 3.05 17.55 -13.60
C TYR A 145 1.93 18.17 -14.46
N GLU A 146 1.00 18.87 -13.82
CA GLU A 146 0.16 19.88 -14.49
C GLU A 146 0.86 21.24 -14.36
N GLY A 147 0.87 22.04 -15.42
CA GLY A 147 1.70 23.23 -15.57
C GLY A 147 1.77 24.12 -14.32
N ALA A 148 3.01 24.37 -13.89
CA ALA A 148 3.52 25.36 -12.94
C ALA A 148 2.52 26.10 -12.03
N GLU A 149 2.65 25.91 -10.71
CA GLU A 149 2.80 27.01 -9.74
C GLU A 149 3.18 26.54 -8.32
N ASP A 150 2.94 25.27 -7.97
CA ASP A 150 3.47 24.65 -6.76
C ASP A 150 4.31 23.45 -7.19
N GLU A 151 5.64 23.50 -7.03
CA GLU A 151 6.50 22.32 -7.28
C GLU A 151 6.06 21.21 -6.33
N PRO A 152 5.39 20.14 -6.82
CA PRO A 152 5.18 18.97 -6.00
C PRO A 152 6.56 18.42 -5.64
N LEU A 153 6.69 17.75 -4.49
CA LEU A 153 7.90 16.95 -4.20
C LEU A 153 8.29 16.18 -5.46
N GLU A 154 9.58 16.22 -5.79
CA GLU A 154 10.13 15.54 -6.97
C GLU A 154 9.59 14.11 -6.98
N LEU A 155 9.05 13.65 -8.11
CA LEU A 155 8.36 12.36 -8.19
C LEU A 155 9.23 11.20 -7.69
N TRP A 156 10.54 11.36 -7.83
CA TRP A 156 11.56 10.49 -7.26
C TRP A 156 11.47 10.33 -5.74
N GLU A 157 11.16 11.38 -4.99
CA GLU A 157 11.02 11.30 -3.53
C GLU A 157 9.85 10.41 -3.13
N HIS A 158 8.73 10.46 -3.86
CA HIS A 158 7.62 9.53 -3.66
C HIS A 158 8.02 8.09 -3.97
N VAL A 159 8.79 7.86 -5.04
CA VAL A 159 9.35 6.55 -5.35
C VAL A 159 10.24 6.06 -4.20
N ALA A 160 11.14 6.91 -3.71
CA ALA A 160 12.04 6.58 -2.60
C ALA A 160 11.27 6.21 -1.33
N VAL A 161 10.23 6.96 -0.98
CA VAL A 161 9.34 6.67 0.16
C VAL A 161 8.72 5.29 0.06
N ILE A 162 8.06 4.97 -1.07
CA ILE A 162 7.35 3.70 -1.20
C ILE A 162 8.31 2.52 -1.28
N ARG A 163 9.44 2.66 -1.99
CA ARG A 163 10.48 1.63 -2.05
C ARG A 163 11.11 1.37 -0.69
N GLU A 164 11.37 2.43 0.08
CA GLU A 164 11.88 2.31 1.45
C GLU A 164 10.90 1.53 2.33
N VAL A 165 9.61 1.90 2.32
CA VAL A 165 8.58 1.18 3.10
C VAL A 165 8.58 -0.30 2.73
N ALA A 166 8.50 -0.62 1.44
CA ALA A 166 8.47 -2.00 0.99
C ALA A 166 9.76 -2.76 1.36
N ALA A 167 10.93 -2.12 1.22
CA ALA A 167 12.21 -2.67 1.64
C ALA A 167 12.24 -2.96 3.15
N ARG A 168 11.66 -2.09 4.00
CA ARG A 168 11.58 -2.32 5.45
C ARG A 168 10.68 -3.50 5.79
N PHE A 169 9.53 -3.67 5.12
CA PHE A 169 8.70 -4.87 5.25
C PHE A 169 9.49 -6.13 4.88
N LEU A 170 10.21 -6.11 3.74
CA LEU A 170 11.03 -7.24 3.31
C LEU A 170 12.19 -7.52 4.27
N MET A 171 12.87 -6.50 4.79
CA MET A 171 13.94 -6.65 5.77
C MET A 171 13.45 -7.25 7.09
N VAL A 172 12.26 -6.86 7.58
CA VAL A 172 11.61 -7.55 8.70
C VAL A 172 11.29 -8.99 8.33
N ALA A 173 10.70 -9.21 7.15
CA ALA A 173 10.29 -10.53 6.69
C ALA A 173 11.44 -11.54 6.64
N ILE A 174 12.65 -11.08 6.30
CA ILE A 174 13.85 -11.92 6.29
C ILE A 174 14.69 -11.83 7.58
N GLY A 175 14.26 -11.05 8.57
CA GLY A 175 14.98 -10.91 9.84
C GLY A 175 16.30 -10.17 9.72
N TYR A 176 16.43 -9.32 8.71
CA TYR A 176 17.66 -8.59 8.44
C TYR A 176 17.99 -7.61 9.57
N LYS A 177 19.25 -7.60 9.99
CA LYS A 177 19.82 -6.60 10.89
C LYS A 177 21.18 -6.18 10.35
N GLY A 178 21.38 -4.90 10.08
CA GLY A 178 22.63 -4.41 9.51
C GLY A 178 22.50 -3.13 8.72
N ARG A 179 23.54 -2.80 7.94
CA ARG A 179 23.57 -1.59 7.11
C ARG A 179 22.78 -1.78 5.81
N TYR A 180 22.11 -0.74 5.36
CA TYR A 180 21.49 -0.68 4.04
C TYR A 180 21.53 0.76 3.52
N GLN A 181 21.29 0.94 2.23
CA GLN A 181 21.21 2.27 1.62
C GLN A 181 19.76 2.76 1.67
N THR A 182 19.57 3.92 2.29
CA THR A 182 18.29 4.65 2.26
C THR A 182 18.40 5.82 1.30
N TYR A 183 17.30 6.08 0.59
CA TYR A 183 17.15 7.23 -0.30
C TYR A 183 16.12 8.25 0.24
N ILE A 184 15.61 8.05 1.46
CA ILE A 184 14.79 9.05 2.15
C ILE A 184 15.64 10.27 2.48
N GLY A 185 15.27 11.42 1.91
CA GLY A 185 16.06 12.65 1.97
C GLY A 185 17.29 12.51 1.08
N THR A 186 18.48 12.56 1.67
CA THR A 186 19.73 12.37 0.92
C THR A 186 20.19 10.91 0.96
N PRO A 187 20.75 10.37 -0.15
CA PRO A 187 21.31 9.02 -0.19
C PRO A 187 22.37 8.84 0.90
N ARG A 188 22.20 7.82 1.75
CA ARG A 188 23.14 7.51 2.83
C ARG A 188 23.01 6.07 3.30
N ASP A 189 24.05 5.59 3.97
CA ASP A 189 23.96 4.37 4.75
C ASP A 189 23.08 4.59 6.00
N ALA A 190 22.25 3.61 6.30
CA ALA A 190 21.43 3.53 7.49
C ALA A 190 21.56 2.16 8.14
N MET A 191 21.19 2.08 9.42
CA MET A 191 21.06 0.81 10.13
C MET A 191 19.60 0.36 10.13
N PHE A 192 19.40 -0.95 9.97
CA PHE A 192 18.11 -1.60 10.11
C PHE A 192 18.15 -2.65 11.25
N PRO A 193 17.15 -2.68 12.15
CA PRO A 193 16.18 -1.61 12.37
C PRO A 193 16.89 -0.30 12.77
N PRO A 194 16.28 0.88 12.56
CA PRO A 194 16.84 2.14 13.01
C PRO A 194 17.11 2.07 14.52
N THR A 195 18.35 2.32 14.94
CA THR A 195 18.63 2.58 16.35
C THR A 195 17.99 3.91 16.71
N ALA A 196 17.11 3.91 17.72
CA ALA A 196 16.55 5.14 18.25
C ALA A 196 17.68 6.14 18.47
N ARG A 197 17.56 7.36 17.92
CA ARG A 197 18.48 8.44 18.26
C ARG A 197 18.24 8.73 19.74
N SER A 198 19.23 8.42 20.59
CA SER A 198 19.32 8.91 21.96
C SER A 198 19.36 10.43 21.98
#